data_AF-A0A194X259-F1
#
_entry.id   AF-A0A194X259-F1
#
_cell.length_a   1.000
_cell.length_b   1.000
_cell.length_c   1.000
_cell.angle_alpha   90.00
_cell.angle_beta   90.00
_cell.angle_gamma   90.00
#
_symmetry.space_group_name_H-M   'P 1'
#
loop_
_entity.id
_entity.type
_entity.pdbx_description
1 polymer ?
#
loop_
_entity_poly.entity_id
_entity_poly.type
_entity_poly.pdbx_seq_one_letter_code
_entity_poly.pdbx_strand_id
1 'polypeptide(L)'
;MIDLTLPQTNDPAINQRLLHECTSLNQAVVYIHAELSPTEIEEVVRACNEGTEETHDDDTVVLSPKHDFVGQPLQASYDYHIKNIVPEDKYDQGNYVAVVDKDWKEKGVIQVTIVDGHDQEDEEDEEIKAGIDKLRCPASETGIQIVNLQIANIDWEEMKEGSMEI
;
A
#
# COMPACT_ATOMS: atom_id res chain seq x y z
N MET A 1 -10.16 -18.16 4.07
CA MET A 1 -9.07 -17.58 3.27
C MET A 1 -9.65 -16.39 2.55
N ILE A 2 -9.02 -15.22 2.68
CA ILE A 2 -9.50 -13.97 2.08
C ILE A 2 -9.15 -13.98 0.60
N ASP A 3 -10.06 -13.52 -0.24
CA ASP A 3 -9.77 -13.31 -1.66
C ASP A 3 -8.86 -12.09 -1.83
N LEU A 4 -7.67 -12.32 -2.37
CA LEU A 4 -6.63 -11.30 -2.60
C LEU A 4 -6.66 -10.76 -4.03
N THR A 5 -7.66 -11.10 -4.83
CA THR A 5 -7.81 -10.60 -6.19
C THR A 5 -8.05 -9.09 -6.15
N LEU A 6 -7.31 -8.37 -7.00
CA LEU A 6 -7.45 -6.94 -7.23
C LEU A 6 -7.90 -6.73 -8.68
N PRO A 7 -8.62 -5.65 -8.99
CA PRO A 7 -9.00 -5.37 -10.37
C PRO A 7 -7.76 -5.12 -11.23
N GLN A 8 -7.82 -5.55 -12.50
CA GLN A 8 -6.90 -5.04 -13.52
C GLN A 8 -7.34 -3.62 -13.84
N THR A 9 -6.65 -2.64 -13.26
CA THR A 9 -7.00 -1.22 -13.38
C THR A 9 -6.81 -0.72 -14.81
N ASN A 10 -7.81 0.01 -15.28
CA ASN A 10 -7.79 0.93 -16.41
C ASN A 10 -8.68 2.15 -16.07
N ASP A 11 -8.75 2.57 -14.79
CA ASP A 11 -9.59 3.72 -14.42
C ASP A 11 -8.86 5.03 -14.77
N PRO A 12 -9.29 5.76 -15.81
CA PRO A 12 -8.57 6.95 -16.28
C PRO A 12 -8.53 8.07 -15.24
N ALA A 13 -9.48 8.08 -14.29
CA ALA A 13 -9.52 9.06 -13.21
C ALA A 13 -8.48 8.78 -12.12
N ILE A 14 -8.06 7.50 -11.97
CA ILE A 14 -6.93 7.12 -11.11
C ILE A 14 -5.64 7.53 -11.79
N ASN A 15 -5.49 7.22 -13.09
CA ASN A 15 -4.30 7.58 -13.88
C ASN A 15 -4.04 9.09 -13.83
N GLN A 16 -5.05 9.92 -14.05
CA GLN A 16 -4.90 11.38 -14.04
C GLN A 16 -4.51 11.97 -12.66
N ARG A 17 -4.83 11.28 -11.56
CA ARG A 17 -4.49 11.73 -10.21
C ARG A 17 -3.10 11.29 -9.78
N LEU A 18 -2.70 10.06 -10.12
CA LEU A 18 -1.36 9.55 -9.81
C LEU A 18 -0.25 10.26 -10.61
N LEU A 19 -0.59 10.80 -11.79
CA LEU A 19 0.29 11.66 -12.59
C LEU A 19 0.64 13.01 -11.95
N HIS A 20 -0.07 13.41 -10.88
CA HIS A 20 0.35 14.57 -10.10
C HIS A 20 1.40 14.09 -9.10
N GLU A 21 2.67 14.38 -9.38
CA GLU A 21 3.81 14.14 -8.48
C GLU A 21 3.41 14.45 -7.03
N CYS A 22 3.30 13.41 -6.20
CA CYS A 22 3.00 13.57 -4.80
C CYS A 22 4.24 14.19 -4.13
N THR A 23 4.26 15.52 -4.01
CA THR A 23 5.41 16.26 -3.44
C THR A 23 5.57 16.10 -1.92
N SER A 24 4.72 15.28 -1.29
CA SER A 24 4.67 15.05 0.15
C SER A 24 4.73 13.55 0.46
N LEU A 25 5.62 13.19 1.38
CA LEU A 25 5.73 11.86 1.97
C LEU A 25 4.58 11.62 2.95
N ASN A 26 3.39 11.45 2.37
CA ASN A 26 2.17 11.24 3.14
C ASN A 26 2.16 9.85 3.77
N GLN A 27 1.50 9.73 4.92
CA GLN A 27 1.43 8.47 5.64
C GLN A 27 0.60 7.45 4.86
N ALA A 28 1.09 6.22 4.71
CA ALA A 28 0.30 5.13 4.17
C ALA A 28 -0.69 4.60 5.21
N VAL A 29 -1.80 4.03 4.75
CA VAL A 29 -2.88 3.55 5.64
C VAL A 29 -2.92 2.04 5.75
N VAL A 30 -3.33 1.55 6.93
CA VAL A 30 -3.58 0.12 7.21
C VAL A 30 -5.08 -0.19 7.17
N TYR A 31 -5.42 -1.28 6.49
CA TYR A 31 -6.73 -1.93 6.51
C TYR A 31 -6.65 -3.33 7.12
N ILE A 32 -7.69 -3.71 7.85
CA ILE A 32 -7.77 -4.96 8.62
C ILE A 32 -8.84 -5.85 8.02
N HIS A 33 -8.42 -6.95 7.40
CA HIS A 33 -9.31 -7.98 6.84
C HIS A 33 -9.37 -9.24 7.71
N ALA A 34 -8.40 -9.44 8.61
CA ALA A 34 -8.37 -10.52 9.58
C ALA A 34 -8.98 -10.11 10.93
N GLU A 35 -9.58 -11.06 11.64
CA GLU A 35 -10.07 -10.86 13.01
C GLU A 35 -8.88 -10.63 13.96
N LEU A 36 -8.67 -9.37 14.36
CA LEU A 36 -7.66 -8.94 15.32
C LEU A 36 -8.31 -8.18 16.48
N SER A 37 -7.73 -8.33 17.67
CA SER A 37 -8.05 -7.47 18.80
C SER A 37 -7.51 -6.05 18.60
N PRO A 38 -8.05 -5.04 19.31
CA PRO A 38 -7.52 -3.68 19.25
C PRO A 38 -6.02 -3.60 19.54
N THR A 39 -5.52 -4.40 20.50
CA THR A 39 -4.09 -4.47 20.81
C THR A 39 -3.29 -5.04 19.64
N GLU A 40 -3.77 -6.11 18.98
CA GLU A 40 -3.08 -6.66 17.81
C GLU A 40 -3.04 -5.67 16.63
N ILE A 41 -4.09 -4.84 16.46
CA ILE A 41 -4.11 -3.79 15.44
C ILE A 41 -3.05 -2.72 15.74
N GLU A 42 -2.93 -2.27 16.99
CA GLU A 42 -1.86 -1.36 17.42
C GLU A 42 -0.47 -1.97 17.20
N GLU A 43 -0.32 -3.28 17.45
CA GLU A 43 0.94 -3.99 17.20
C GLU A 43 1.30 -4.07 15.72
N VAL A 44 0.33 -4.24 14.82
CA VAL A 44 0.57 -4.19 13.37
C VAL A 44 1.12 -2.82 12.98
N VAL A 45 0.45 -1.75 13.39
CA VAL A 45 0.85 -0.38 13.03
C VAL A 45 2.25 -0.10 13.56
N ARG A 46 2.52 -0.47 14.82
CA ARG A 46 3.86 -0.34 15.41
C ARG A 46 4.90 -1.12 14.61
N ALA A 47 4.62 -2.38 14.27
CA ALA A 47 5.53 -3.21 13.49
C ALA A 47 5.80 -2.58 12.11
N CYS A 48 4.78 -2.05 11.44
CA CYS A 48 4.94 -1.37 10.14
C CYS A 48 5.86 -0.15 10.18
N ASN A 49 6.05 0.47 11.35
CA ASN A 49 6.91 1.64 11.54
C ASN A 49 8.26 1.29 12.21
N GLU A 50 8.59 0.01 12.36
CA GLU A 50 9.91 -0.36 12.88
C GLU A 50 11.01 0.09 11.89
N GLY A 51 12.00 0.83 12.39
CA GLY A 51 13.12 1.29 11.57
C GLY A 51 12.83 2.54 10.73
N THR A 52 11.65 3.17 10.86
CA THR A 52 11.31 4.44 10.19
C THR A 52 11.50 5.66 11.10
N GLU A 53 12.00 5.49 12.33
CA GLU A 53 12.05 6.56 13.35
C GLU A 53 12.96 7.74 12.96
N GLU A 54 13.95 7.51 12.08
CA GLU A 54 14.84 8.56 11.58
C GLU A 54 14.39 9.15 10.24
N THR A 55 13.35 8.58 9.61
CA THR A 55 12.90 8.98 8.27
C THR A 55 11.83 10.08 8.29
N HIS A 56 11.01 10.12 9.34
CA HIS A 56 9.91 11.09 9.49
C HIS A 56 9.74 11.55 10.93
N ASP A 57 9.28 12.80 11.11
CA ASP A 57 8.85 13.32 12.42
C ASP A 57 7.56 12.62 12.91
N ASP A 58 6.81 12.00 12.01
CA ASP A 58 5.56 11.27 12.23
C ASP A 58 5.66 9.81 11.74
N ASP A 59 4.73 8.95 12.15
CA ASP A 59 4.66 7.56 11.66
C ASP A 59 4.54 7.51 10.14
N THR A 60 5.24 6.58 9.47
CA THR A 60 5.10 6.33 8.03
C THR A 60 3.77 5.65 7.70
N VAL A 61 3.32 4.76 8.57
CA VAL A 61 2.13 3.93 8.40
C VAL A 61 1.15 4.18 9.53
N VAL A 62 -0.11 4.44 9.22
CA VAL A 62 -1.16 4.73 10.21
C VAL A 62 -2.43 3.92 9.98
N LEU A 63 -3.24 3.75 11.02
CA LEU A 63 -4.53 3.08 10.88
C LEU A 63 -5.50 3.95 10.09
N SER A 64 -6.16 3.39 9.07
CA SER A 64 -7.16 4.14 8.31
C SER A 64 -8.35 4.59 9.18
N PRO A 65 -8.94 5.78 8.95
CA PRO A 65 -10.17 6.22 9.63
C PRO A 65 -11.30 5.19 9.55
N LYS A 66 -11.37 4.46 8.43
CA LYS A 66 -12.18 3.24 8.29
C LYS A 66 -11.24 2.10 7.93
N HIS A 67 -10.81 1.36 8.94
CA HIS A 67 -9.86 0.25 8.79
C HIS A 67 -10.51 -1.14 8.84
N ASP A 68 -11.73 -1.27 9.37
CA ASP A 68 -12.38 -2.57 9.54
C ASP A 68 -13.03 -3.09 8.25
N PHE A 69 -12.40 -4.11 7.68
CA PHE A 69 -12.83 -4.87 6.51
C PHE A 69 -12.84 -6.37 6.81
N VAL A 70 -13.03 -6.76 8.08
CA VAL A 70 -12.93 -8.15 8.52
C VAL A 70 -13.82 -9.08 7.67
N GLY A 71 -13.20 -10.12 7.12
CA GLY A 71 -13.87 -11.12 6.27
C GLY A 71 -14.22 -10.66 4.85
N GLN A 72 -13.93 -9.40 4.49
CA GLN A 72 -14.14 -8.86 3.15
C GLN A 72 -12.94 -9.14 2.24
N PRO A 73 -13.13 -9.26 0.90
CA PRO A 73 -12.04 -9.40 -0.05
C PRO A 73 -11.12 -8.17 -0.05
N LEU A 74 -9.86 -8.34 -0.49
CA LEU A 74 -8.89 -7.26 -0.61
C LEU A 74 -9.40 -6.13 -1.51
N GLN A 75 -10.20 -6.45 -2.53
CA GLN A 75 -10.86 -5.47 -3.37
C GLN A 75 -11.72 -4.45 -2.60
N ALA A 76 -12.30 -4.82 -1.45
CA ALA A 76 -13.15 -3.90 -0.69
C ALA A 76 -12.37 -2.72 -0.08
N SER A 77 -11.13 -2.96 0.37
CA SER A 77 -10.27 -1.89 0.88
C SER A 77 -9.67 -1.07 -0.26
N TYR A 78 -9.34 -1.71 -1.39
CA TYR A 78 -8.97 -1.01 -2.62
C TYR A 78 -10.07 -0.02 -3.06
N ASP A 79 -11.32 -0.48 -3.22
CA ASP A 79 -12.44 0.37 -3.65
C ASP A 79 -12.65 1.55 -2.68
N TYR A 80 -12.46 1.30 -1.38
CA TYR A 80 -12.53 2.36 -0.37
C TYR A 80 -11.37 3.35 -0.51
N HIS A 81 -10.14 2.86 -0.68
CA HIS A 81 -8.93 3.68 -0.82
C HIS A 81 -9.06 4.64 -2.02
N ILE A 82 -9.41 4.10 -3.20
CA ILE A 82 -9.61 4.92 -4.40
C ILE A 82 -10.70 5.98 -4.21
N LYS A 83 -11.82 5.61 -3.58
CA LYS A 83 -12.97 6.51 -3.47
C LYS A 83 -12.82 7.58 -2.38
N ASN A 84 -12.09 7.29 -1.30
CA ASN A 84 -12.08 8.13 -0.10
C ASN A 84 -10.70 8.59 0.33
N ILE A 85 -9.64 7.84 0.05
CA ILE A 85 -8.27 8.22 0.43
C ILE A 85 -7.61 9.05 -0.67
N VAL A 86 -7.60 8.54 -1.90
CA VAL A 86 -6.98 9.22 -3.05
C VAL A 86 -7.47 10.67 -3.22
N PRO A 87 -8.77 11.01 -3.05
CA PRO A 87 -9.23 12.40 -3.22
C PRO A 87 -8.90 13.33 -2.05
N GLU A 88 -8.51 12.82 -0.88
CA GLU A 88 -8.24 13.64 0.31
C GLU A 88 -6.84 14.27 0.32
N ASP A 89 -5.90 13.72 -0.45
CA ASP A 89 -4.49 14.16 -0.54
C ASP A 89 -3.79 14.31 0.83
N LYS A 90 -4.25 13.53 1.81
CA LYS A 90 -3.76 13.54 3.19
C LYS A 90 -2.90 12.32 3.52
N TYR A 91 -3.19 11.21 2.85
CA TYR A 91 -2.51 9.93 3.02
C TYR A 91 -1.83 9.57 1.69
N ASP A 92 -0.94 8.60 1.73
CA ASP A 92 -0.39 8.01 0.51
C ASP A 92 -1.54 7.51 -0.37
N GLN A 93 -1.53 7.98 -1.63
CA GLN A 93 -2.54 7.65 -2.64
C GLN A 93 -2.16 6.42 -3.47
N GLY A 94 -0.86 6.09 -3.51
CA GLY A 94 -0.29 5.00 -4.28
C GLY A 94 -0.05 3.74 -3.46
N ASN A 95 0.21 3.85 -2.16
CA ASN A 95 0.56 2.71 -1.31
C ASN A 95 -0.35 2.58 -0.08
N TYR A 96 -0.74 1.34 0.22
CA TYR A 96 -1.39 1.01 1.49
C TYR A 96 -1.10 -0.42 1.93
N VAL A 97 -1.40 -0.71 3.20
CA VAL A 97 -1.15 -2.02 3.83
C VAL A 97 -2.47 -2.71 4.17
N ALA A 98 -2.56 -4.01 3.91
CA ALA A 98 -3.70 -4.84 4.27
C ALA A 98 -3.27 -6.05 5.11
N VAL A 99 -3.89 -6.20 6.29
CA VAL A 99 -3.70 -7.36 7.16
C VAL A 99 -4.74 -8.40 6.86
N VAL A 100 -4.33 -9.49 6.20
CA VAL A 100 -5.25 -10.51 5.66
C VAL A 100 -5.21 -11.84 6.42
N ASP A 101 -4.28 -11.98 7.35
CA ASP A 101 -4.15 -13.16 8.20
C ASP A 101 -3.90 -12.74 9.65
N LYS A 102 -4.46 -13.49 10.61
CA LYS A 102 -4.26 -13.24 12.04
C LYS A 102 -2.83 -13.56 12.48
N ASP A 103 -2.15 -14.47 11.77
CA ASP A 103 -0.77 -14.87 12.03
C ASP A 103 0.22 -13.95 11.28
N TRP A 104 -0.11 -12.67 11.13
CA TRP A 104 0.63 -11.68 10.34
C TRP A 104 2.10 -11.51 10.77
N LYS A 105 2.45 -11.84 12.02
CA LYS A 105 3.84 -11.81 12.49
C LYS A 105 4.72 -12.83 11.79
N GLU A 106 4.14 -13.97 11.40
CA GLU A 106 4.85 -15.04 10.69
C GLU A 106 4.64 -14.93 9.18
N LYS A 107 3.40 -14.64 8.76
CA LYS A 107 3.01 -14.64 7.34
C LYS A 107 3.17 -13.28 6.66
N GLY A 108 3.49 -12.23 7.41
CA GLY A 108 3.53 -10.86 6.90
C GLY A 108 2.16 -10.27 6.58
N VAL A 109 2.21 -9.06 6.04
CA VAL A 109 1.09 -8.26 5.57
C VAL A 109 1.11 -8.17 4.04
N ILE A 110 0.04 -7.65 3.45
CA ILE A 110 0.00 -7.34 2.01
C ILE A 110 0.23 -5.84 1.83
N GLN A 111 1.32 -5.46 1.20
CA GLN A 111 1.47 -4.12 0.65
C GLN A 111 0.81 -4.08 -0.73
N VAL A 112 -0.06 -3.10 -0.95
CA VAL A 112 -0.67 -2.83 -2.25
C VAL A 112 -0.09 -1.54 -2.79
N THR A 113 0.34 -1.60 -4.04
CA THR A 113 0.86 -0.44 -4.77
C THR A 113 0.01 -0.22 -6.02
N ILE A 114 -0.43 1.01 -6.19
CA ILE A 114 -1.09 1.52 -7.38
C ILE A 114 0.02 2.18 -8.19
N VAL A 115 0.58 1.39 -9.11
CA VAL A 115 1.78 1.69 -9.88
C VAL A 115 1.46 2.79 -10.89
N ASP A 116 2.30 3.81 -10.95
CA ASP A 116 2.23 4.78 -12.04
C ASP A 116 2.65 4.11 -13.36
N GLY A 117 1.90 4.34 -14.43
CA GLY A 117 2.10 3.67 -15.72
C GLY A 117 3.35 4.12 -16.49
N HIS A 118 4.31 4.76 -15.82
CA HIS A 118 5.47 5.41 -16.43
C HIS A 118 6.60 4.44 -16.84
N ASP A 119 6.62 3.20 -16.34
CA ASP A 119 7.66 2.21 -16.70
C ASP A 119 7.49 1.55 -18.07
N GLN A 120 6.49 1.97 -18.86
CA GLN A 120 6.41 1.59 -20.27
C GLN A 120 7.30 2.52 -21.11
N GLU A 121 8.62 2.32 -21.02
CA GLU A 121 9.64 3.11 -21.73
C GLU A 121 9.52 3.04 -23.28
N ASP A 122 8.63 2.24 -23.86
CA ASP A 122 8.71 1.84 -25.27
C ASP A 122 7.51 2.21 -26.17
N GLU A 123 6.47 2.91 -25.70
CA GLU A 123 5.32 3.25 -26.56
C GLU A 123 4.89 4.72 -26.44
N GLU A 124 5.47 5.58 -27.30
CA GLU A 124 5.23 7.04 -27.40
C GLU A 124 3.75 7.46 -27.61
N ASP A 125 2.81 6.52 -27.72
CA ASP A 125 1.39 6.75 -28.00
C ASP A 125 0.41 5.92 -27.14
N GLU A 126 0.87 5.16 -26.13
CA GLU A 126 -0.05 4.43 -25.24
C GLU A 126 -0.50 5.28 -24.04
N GLU A 127 -1.82 5.32 -23.82
CA GLU A 127 -2.48 5.92 -22.66
C GLU A 127 -1.82 5.40 -21.37
N ILE A 128 -1.21 6.26 -20.55
CA ILE A 128 -0.56 5.87 -19.28
C ILE A 128 -1.57 5.07 -18.45
N LYS A 129 -1.30 3.77 -18.24
CA LYS A 129 -2.18 2.87 -17.48
C LYS A 129 -1.62 2.73 -16.08
N ALA A 130 -2.27 3.33 -15.06
CA ALA A 130 -1.91 3.00 -13.69
C ALA A 130 -2.18 1.51 -13.48
N GLY A 131 -1.16 0.81 -12.99
CA GLY A 131 -1.23 -0.60 -12.61
C GLY A 131 -1.67 -0.75 -11.15
N ILE A 132 -2.11 -1.96 -10.78
CA ILE A 132 -2.26 -2.33 -9.38
C ILE A 132 -1.52 -3.63 -9.21
N ASP A 133 -0.66 -3.66 -8.21
CA ASP A 133 0.02 -4.86 -7.81
C ASP A 133 0.04 -4.97 -6.28
N LYS A 134 0.47 -6.12 -5.79
CA LYS A 134 0.58 -6.39 -4.37
C LYS A 134 1.72 -7.35 -4.08
N LEU A 135 2.30 -7.19 -2.91
CA LEU A 135 3.36 -8.04 -2.42
C LEU A 135 3.08 -8.42 -0.97
N ARG A 136 3.43 -9.65 -0.60
CA ARG A 136 3.45 -10.08 0.80
C ARG A 136 4.82 -9.77 1.38
N CYS A 137 4.87 -8.98 2.44
CA CYS A 137 6.12 -8.56 3.06
C CYS A 137 6.05 -8.62 4.60
N PRO A 138 7.18 -8.75 5.30
CA PRO A 138 7.21 -8.65 6.76
C PRO A 138 6.67 -7.30 7.19
N ALA A 139 5.82 -7.27 8.21
CA ALA A 139 5.29 -6.00 8.72
C ALA A 139 6.43 -5.02 9.09
N SER A 140 7.50 -5.53 9.72
CA SER A 140 8.68 -4.75 10.10
C SER A 140 9.45 -4.09 8.95
N GLU A 141 9.21 -4.49 7.70
CA GLU A 141 9.89 -3.93 6.53
C GLU A 141 8.98 -3.00 5.71
N THR A 142 7.68 -3.03 5.96
CA THR A 142 6.69 -2.36 5.11
C THR A 142 6.83 -0.83 5.11
N GLY A 143 7.07 -0.20 6.27
CA GLY A 143 7.21 1.26 6.35
C GLY A 143 8.41 1.75 5.55
N ILE A 144 9.59 1.17 5.76
CA ILE A 144 10.80 1.58 5.04
C ILE A 144 10.69 1.30 3.53
N GLN A 145 10.02 0.21 3.16
CA GLN A 145 9.69 -0.11 1.76
C GLN A 145 8.83 0.97 1.11
N ILE A 146 7.77 1.41 1.79
CA ILE A 146 6.90 2.50 1.31
C ILE A 146 7.69 3.81 1.16
N VAL A 147 8.49 4.20 2.16
CA VAL A 147 9.32 5.42 2.07
C VAL A 147 10.24 5.36 0.86
N ASN A 148 10.91 4.23 0.63
CA ASN A 148 11.82 4.06 -0.51
C ASN A 148 11.12 4.21 -1.86
N LEU A 149 9.89 3.70 -1.99
CA LEU A 149 9.07 3.92 -3.19
C LEU A 149 8.68 5.39 -3.35
N GLN A 150 8.25 6.04 -2.26
CA GLN A 150 7.81 7.44 -2.30
C GLN A 150 8.92 8.41 -2.70
N ILE A 151 10.18 8.14 -2.31
CA ILE A 151 11.34 8.97 -2.69
C ILE A 151 12.04 8.48 -3.97
N ALA A 152 11.49 7.48 -4.65
CA ALA A 152 12.09 6.83 -5.82
C ALA A 152 13.54 6.34 -5.58
N ASN A 153 13.82 5.83 -4.37
CA ASN A 153 15.11 5.18 -4.06
C ASN A 153 15.16 3.74 -4.57
N ILE A 154 14.00 3.08 -4.69
CA ILE A 154 13.79 1.81 -5.39
C ILE A 154 12.50 1.93 -6.20
N ASP A 155 12.37 1.14 -7.26
CA ASP A 155 11.08 0.94 -7.96
C ASP A 155 10.34 -0.30 -7.44
N TRP A 156 9.11 -0.50 -7.96
CA TRP A 156 8.26 -1.61 -7.55
C TRP A 156 8.79 -2.99 -7.99
N GLU A 157 9.43 -3.08 -9.15
CA GLU A 157 10.00 -4.34 -9.64
C GLU A 157 11.24 -4.73 -8.82
N GLU A 158 12.13 -3.78 -8.55
CA GLU A 158 13.28 -3.94 -7.65
C GLU A 158 12.84 -4.39 -6.24
N MET A 159 11.74 -3.82 -5.72
CA MET A 159 11.17 -4.26 -4.43
C MET A 159 10.73 -5.73 -4.48
N LYS A 160 10.05 -6.15 -5.56
CA LYS A 160 9.61 -7.54 -5.71
C LYS A 160 10.78 -8.51 -5.83
N GLU A 161 11.84 -8.14 -6.55
CA GLU A 161 13.04 -8.98 -6.69
C GLU A 161 13.82 -9.12 -5.36
N GLY A 162 13.87 -8.06 -4.56
CA GLY A 162 14.59 -8.03 -3.28
C GLY A 162 13.83 -8.67 -2.12
N SER A 163 12.50 -8.82 -2.24
CA SER A 163 11.67 -9.36 -1.17
C SER A 163 11.70 -10.89 -1.16
N MET A 164 12.08 -11.50 -0.04
CA MET A 164 11.84 -12.93 0.17
C MET A 164 10.33 -13.13 0.33
N GLU A 165 9.69 -13.78 -0.63
CA GLU A 165 8.30 -14.24 -0.47
C GLU A 165 8.21 -15.13 0.78
N ILE A 166 7.46 -14.64 1.78
CA ILE A 166 7.14 -15.35 3.03
C ILE A 166 5.82 -16.11 2.91
#